data_AF-A0A433SJU6-F1
#
_entry.id   AF-A0A433SJU6-F1
#
_cell.length_a   1.000
_cell.length_b   1.000
_cell.length_c   1.000
_cell.angle_alpha   90.00
_cell.angle_beta   90.00
_cell.angle_gamma   90.00
#
_symmetry.space_group_name_H-M   'P 1'
#
loop_
_entity.id
_entity.type
_entity.pdbx_description
1 polymer ?
#
loop_
_entity_poly.entity_id
_entity_poly.type
_entity_poly.pdbx_seq_one_letter_code
_entity_poly.pdbx_strand_id
1 'polypeptide(L)'
;MEGKRQQRYKSGIEAVNDWVDEATGGMIPDFLQDGTITDETVLMLVNAIYFQGNWTTPFKASMTGVRPFVVNSSLTVQVETMAQTGFFRKMHHPSLLATALELPYTGDRFALFVLLPDEGVALSALESVITASVLNSTLNMTAPESK
;
A
#
# COMPACT_ATOMS: atom_id res chain seq x y z
N MET A 1 13.79 -52.20 14.74
CA MET A 1 13.53 -51.18 13.70
C MET A 1 12.64 -50.12 14.31
N GLU A 2 13.23 -49.10 14.92
CA GLU A 2 12.49 -47.98 15.53
C GLU A 2 12.97 -46.68 14.88
N GLY A 3 12.34 -46.34 13.76
CA GLY A 3 12.46 -45.01 13.17
C GLY A 3 11.61 -44.03 13.96
N LYS A 4 12.12 -43.56 15.10
CA LYS A 4 11.53 -42.43 15.81
C LYS A 4 11.72 -41.19 14.93
N ARG A 5 10.60 -40.69 14.37
CA ARG A 5 10.50 -39.37 13.74
C ARG A 5 11.19 -38.35 14.64
N GLN A 6 12.31 -37.80 14.19
CA GLN A 6 12.87 -36.59 14.78
C GLN A 6 11.91 -35.45 14.41
N GLN A 7 11.05 -35.09 15.36
CA GLN A 7 10.26 -33.87 15.28
C GLN A 7 11.24 -32.71 15.50
N ARG A 8 11.69 -32.09 14.40
CA ARG A 8 12.59 -30.93 14.44
C ARG A 8 11.79 -29.76 15.02
N TYR A 9 12.22 -29.25 16.18
CA TYR A 9 11.64 -28.06 16.78
C TYR A 9 12.10 -26.84 15.98
N LYS A 10 11.16 -26.01 15.52
CA LYS A 10 11.47 -24.75 14.84
C LYS A 10 12.09 -23.77 15.82
N SER A 11 13.03 -22.96 15.36
CA SER A 11 13.50 -21.81 16.14
C SER A 11 12.39 -20.77 16.31
N GLY A 12 12.50 -19.87 17.29
CA GLY A 12 11.54 -18.77 17.44
C GLY A 12 11.48 -17.87 16.20
N ILE A 13 12.61 -17.69 15.52
CA ILE A 13 12.72 -16.92 14.27
C ILE A 13 11.99 -17.63 13.14
N GLU A 14 12.27 -18.93 12.93
CA GLU A 14 11.58 -19.75 11.92
C GLU A 14 10.07 -19.75 12.14
N ALA A 15 9.62 -19.89 13.40
CA ALA A 15 8.19 -19.90 13.71
C ALA A 15 7.49 -18.57 13.39
N VAL A 16 8.12 -17.43 13.69
CA VAL A 16 7.55 -16.11 13.38
C VAL A 16 7.59 -15.85 11.87
N ASN A 17 8.70 -16.13 11.19
CA ASN A 17 8.82 -15.91 9.75
C ASN A 17 7.84 -16.77 8.96
N ASP A 18 7.70 -18.05 9.30
CA ASP A 18 6.72 -18.93 8.66
C ASP A 18 5.28 -18.40 8.86
N TRP A 19 4.96 -17.90 10.06
CA TRP A 19 3.66 -17.30 10.33
C TRP A 19 3.43 -16.02 9.53
N VAL A 20 4.42 -15.13 9.43
CA VAL A 20 4.32 -13.89 8.64
C VAL A 20 4.17 -14.21 7.16
N ASP A 21 4.95 -15.16 6.65
CA ASP A 21 4.89 -15.61 5.25
C ASP A 21 3.50 -16.16 4.91
N GLU A 22 2.96 -17.05 5.74
CA GLU A 22 1.61 -17.60 5.58
C GLU A 22 0.54 -16.50 5.69
N ALA A 23 0.61 -15.65 6.72
CA ALA A 23 -0.34 -14.56 6.93
C ALA A 23 -0.33 -13.51 5.81
N THR A 24 0.76 -13.43 5.04
CA THR A 24 0.93 -12.46 3.95
C THR A 24 0.84 -13.09 2.56
N GLY A 25 0.47 -14.37 2.47
CA GLY A 25 0.38 -15.08 1.19
C GLY A 25 1.71 -15.16 0.45
N GLY A 26 2.83 -15.22 1.19
CA GLY A 26 4.18 -15.32 0.63
C GLY A 26 4.85 -13.98 0.29
N MET A 27 4.23 -12.86 0.66
CA MET A 27 4.67 -11.52 0.20
C MET A 27 5.69 -10.86 1.12
N ILE A 28 5.79 -11.32 2.37
CA ILE A 28 6.78 -10.84 3.35
C ILE A 28 7.57 -12.05 3.88
N PRO A 29 8.44 -12.65 3.06
CA PRO A 29 9.35 -13.70 3.52
C PRO A 29 10.47 -13.10 4.39
N ASP A 30 11.06 -13.93 5.24
CA ASP A 30 12.26 -13.58 6.04
C ASP A 30 12.12 -12.29 6.86
N PHE A 31 10.94 -12.07 7.44
CA PHE A 31 10.61 -10.86 8.20
C PHE A 31 11.61 -10.55 9.33
N LEU A 32 11.97 -11.55 10.13
CA LEU A 32 13.02 -11.48 11.14
C LEU A 32 14.32 -12.05 10.58
N GLN A 33 15.41 -11.33 10.76
CA GLN A 33 16.76 -11.83 10.48
C GLN A 33 17.36 -12.57 11.67
N ASP A 34 18.36 -13.40 11.41
CA ASP A 34 19.14 -14.07 12.45
C ASP A 34 19.68 -13.07 13.48
N GLY A 35 19.59 -13.43 14.77
CA GLY A 35 20.01 -12.57 15.89
C GLY A 35 18.97 -11.53 16.33
N THR A 36 17.81 -11.42 15.67
CA THR A 36 16.71 -10.53 16.12
C THR A 36 16.08 -11.03 17.42
N ILE A 37 15.94 -12.34 17.57
CA ILE A 37 15.53 -12.99 18.82
C ILE A 37 16.78 -13.53 19.49
N THR A 38 17.01 -13.08 20.72
CA THR A 38 18.12 -13.50 21.59
C THR A 38 17.58 -14.22 22.82
N ASP A 39 18.46 -14.83 23.60
CA ASP A 39 18.12 -15.47 24.87
C ASP A 39 17.54 -14.49 25.92
N GLU A 40 17.69 -13.17 25.70
CA GLU A 40 17.12 -12.11 26.54
C GLU A 40 15.72 -11.68 26.08
N THR A 41 15.24 -12.16 24.93
CA THR A 41 13.95 -11.77 24.36
C THR A 41 12.81 -12.51 25.09
N VAL A 42 12.10 -11.79 25.95
CA VAL A 42 10.99 -12.36 26.76
C VAL A 42 9.64 -12.28 26.05
N LEU A 43 9.40 -11.24 25.25
CA LEU A 43 8.13 -11.00 24.55
C LEU A 43 8.35 -10.24 23.24
N MET A 44 7.60 -10.60 22.20
CA MET A 44 7.55 -9.90 20.93
C MET A 44 6.10 -9.68 20.51
N LEU A 45 5.79 -8.48 20.02
CA LEU A 45 4.52 -8.16 19.38
C LEU A 45 4.74 -8.10 17.87
N VAL A 46 4.02 -8.94 17.12
CA VAL A 46 4.11 -9.01 15.66
C VAL A 46 2.74 -8.71 15.06
N ASN A 47 2.72 -7.89 14.02
CA ASN A 47 1.54 -7.62 13.19
C ASN A 47 1.95 -7.70 11.72
N ALA A 48 1.23 -8.49 10.93
CA ALA A 48 1.43 -8.64 9.50
C ALA A 48 0.09 -8.46 8.78
N ILE A 49 0.07 -7.60 7.76
CA ILE A 49 -1.14 -7.28 7.00
C ILE A 49 -0.80 -7.39 5.52
N TYR A 50 -1.61 -8.18 4.80
CA TYR A 50 -1.59 -8.27 3.34
C TYR A 50 -2.94 -7.85 2.77
N PHE A 51 -2.90 -7.04 1.72
CA PHE A 51 -4.08 -6.58 1.03
C PHE A 51 -3.97 -6.89 -0.47
N GLN A 52 -4.92 -7.68 -0.96
CA GLN A 52 -5.11 -7.95 -2.39
C GLN A 52 -6.54 -7.59 -2.78
N GLY A 53 -6.68 -6.55 -3.59
CA GLY A 53 -7.97 -6.07 -4.06
C GLY A 53 -8.01 -6.01 -5.58
N ASN A 54 -9.14 -6.42 -6.17
CA ASN A 54 -9.43 -6.17 -7.57
C ASN A 54 -10.09 -4.80 -7.71
N TRP A 55 -9.66 -3.97 -8.66
CA TRP A 55 -10.35 -2.72 -8.98
C TRP A 55 -11.80 -2.97 -9.39
N THR A 56 -12.72 -2.09 -8.98
CA THR A 56 -14.10 -2.11 -9.51
C THR A 56 -14.10 -1.88 -11.02
N THR A 57 -13.23 -0.98 -11.49
CA THR A 57 -12.99 -0.73 -12.92
C THR A 57 -11.50 -1.00 -13.23
N PRO A 58 -11.16 -2.20 -13.74
CA PRO A 58 -9.77 -2.58 -14.00
C PRO A 58 -9.12 -1.81 -15.15
N PHE A 59 -7.81 -1.55 -15.02
CA PHE A 59 -6.99 -1.08 -16.13
C PHE A 59 -6.81 -2.18 -17.17
N LYS A 60 -6.98 -1.86 -18.45
CA LYS A 60 -6.69 -2.80 -19.54
C LYS A 60 -5.18 -2.88 -19.73
N ALA A 61 -4.60 -4.08 -19.68
CA ALA A 61 -3.16 -4.28 -19.88
C ALA A 61 -2.66 -3.71 -21.22
N SER A 62 -3.47 -3.74 -22.27
CA SER A 62 -3.15 -3.16 -23.58
C SER A 62 -3.03 -1.63 -23.58
N MET A 63 -3.49 -0.95 -22.54
CA MET A 63 -3.39 0.50 -22.36
C MET A 63 -2.19 0.89 -21.50
N THR A 64 -1.52 -0.08 -20.89
CA THR A 64 -0.28 0.14 -20.14
C THR A 64 0.87 0.32 -21.13
N GLY A 65 1.74 1.28 -20.85
CA GLY A 65 2.98 1.42 -21.60
C GLY A 65 3.99 2.31 -20.89
N VAL A 66 5.23 2.22 -21.37
CA VAL A 66 6.37 2.96 -20.83
C VAL A 66 6.18 4.47 -21.02
N ARG A 67 6.22 5.22 -19.91
CA ARG A 67 6.14 6.69 -19.89
C ARG A 67 7.11 7.28 -18.86
N PRO A 68 7.52 8.55 -19.04
CA PRO A 68 8.39 9.22 -18.08
C PRO A 68 7.66 9.50 -16.77
N PHE A 69 8.33 9.22 -15.65
CA PHE A 69 7.93 9.57 -14.30
C PHE A 69 9.00 10.49 -13.70
N VAL A 70 8.57 11.70 -13.34
CA VAL A 70 9.43 12.72 -12.76
C VAL A 70 9.56 12.45 -11.26
N VAL A 71 10.72 11.98 -10.82
CA VAL A 71 11.00 11.67 -9.41
C VAL A 71 11.31 12.97 -8.65
N ASN A 72 12.08 13.86 -9.28
CA ASN A 72 12.42 15.19 -8.78
C ASN A 72 12.91 16.06 -9.95
N SER A 73 13.39 17.27 -9.67
CA SER A 73 13.81 18.25 -10.69
C SER A 73 14.98 17.80 -11.58
N SER A 74 15.78 16.81 -11.17
CA SER A 74 16.94 16.32 -11.91
C SER A 74 16.83 14.88 -12.38
N LEU A 75 15.86 14.11 -11.86
CA LEU A 75 15.70 12.69 -12.15
C LEU A 75 14.33 12.39 -12.76
N THR A 76 14.36 11.85 -13.98
CA THR A 76 13.21 11.24 -14.65
C THR A 76 13.54 9.80 -14.99
N VAL A 77 12.62 8.89 -14.70
CA VAL A 77 12.75 7.45 -14.99
C VAL A 77 11.62 7.00 -15.89
N GLN A 78 11.82 5.89 -16.61
CA GLN A 78 10.79 5.30 -17.45
C GLN A 78 10.05 4.20 -16.67
N VAL A 79 8.72 4.28 -16.60
CA VAL A 79 7.89 3.32 -15.85
C VAL A 79 6.72 2.84 -16.69
N GLU A 80 6.28 1.59 -16.46
CA GLU A 80 5.02 1.07 -17.01
C GLU A 80 3.85 1.82 -16.39
N THR A 81 3.25 2.73 -17.15
CA THR A 81 2.15 3.59 -16.69
C THR A 81 0.83 3.03 -17.18
N MET A 82 -0.04 2.67 -16.24
CA MET A 82 -1.40 2.22 -16.53
C MET A 82 -2.29 3.41 -16.97
N ALA A 83 -3.25 3.17 -17.87
CA ALA A 83 -4.17 4.20 -18.33
C ALA A 83 -5.60 3.67 -18.49
N GLN A 84 -6.58 4.48 -18.10
CA GLN A 84 -8.00 4.23 -18.36
C GLN A 84 -8.79 5.55 -18.39
N THR A 85 -10.02 5.49 -18.88
CA THR A 85 -10.97 6.60 -18.87
C THR A 85 -12.30 6.09 -18.33
N GLY A 86 -12.88 6.82 -17.39
CA GLY A 86 -14.10 6.43 -16.71
C GLY A 86 -14.60 7.51 -15.76
N PHE A 87 -15.70 7.23 -15.10
CA PHE A 87 -16.24 8.09 -14.05
C PHE A 87 -15.60 7.73 -12.72
N PHE A 88 -14.78 8.64 -12.21
CA PHE A 88 -14.12 8.52 -10.91
C PHE A 88 -14.43 9.73 -10.06
N ARG A 89 -14.53 9.52 -8.74
CA ARG A 89 -14.60 10.64 -7.80
C ARG A 89 -13.23 11.29 -7.74
N LYS A 90 -13.21 12.57 -8.02
CA LYS A 90 -12.03 13.40 -7.98
C LYS A 90 -12.36 14.75 -7.38
N MET A 91 -11.40 15.36 -6.70
CA MET A 91 -11.55 16.68 -6.11
C MET A 91 -10.22 17.41 -6.13
N HIS A 92 -10.25 18.68 -6.51
CA HIS A 92 -9.13 19.59 -6.27
C HIS A 92 -9.30 20.25 -4.90
N HIS A 93 -8.23 20.30 -4.11
CA HIS A 93 -8.21 20.95 -2.81
C HIS A 93 -7.33 22.20 -2.88
N PRO A 94 -7.90 23.40 -3.09
CA PRO A 94 -7.13 24.63 -3.33
C PRO A 94 -6.12 24.95 -2.22
N SER A 95 -6.49 24.72 -0.95
CA SER A 95 -5.58 24.99 0.19
C SER A 95 -4.41 24.00 0.30
N LEU A 96 -4.53 22.81 -0.28
CA LEU A 96 -3.45 21.82 -0.31
C LEU A 96 -2.66 21.88 -1.63
N LEU A 97 -3.17 22.62 -2.62
CA LEU A 97 -2.66 22.63 -3.98
C LEU A 97 -2.46 21.21 -4.50
N ALA A 98 -3.50 20.39 -4.37
CA ALA A 98 -3.46 18.97 -4.72
C ALA A 98 -4.82 18.48 -5.23
N THR A 99 -4.78 17.46 -6.08
CA THR A 99 -5.95 16.73 -6.57
C THR A 99 -6.02 15.35 -5.91
N ALA A 100 -7.15 15.04 -5.29
CA ALA A 100 -7.50 13.71 -4.80
C ALA A 100 -8.27 12.93 -5.85
N LEU A 101 -7.98 11.64 -5.99
CA LEU A 101 -8.67 10.67 -6.84
C LEU A 101 -8.98 9.40 -6.03
N GLU A 102 -10.22 8.92 -6.11
CA GLU A 102 -10.66 7.65 -5.52
C GLU A 102 -10.68 6.55 -6.58
N LEU A 103 -9.99 5.43 -6.30
CA LEU A 103 -9.99 4.21 -7.11
C LEU A 103 -10.60 3.06 -6.27
N PRO A 104 -11.88 2.73 -6.45
CA PRO A 104 -12.55 1.72 -5.64
C PRO A 104 -12.10 0.30 -5.99
N TYR A 105 -12.04 -0.56 -4.97
CA TYR A 105 -11.94 -2.00 -5.13
C TYR A 105 -13.32 -2.64 -5.17
N THR A 106 -13.41 -3.81 -5.82
CA THR A 106 -14.63 -4.59 -5.97
C THR A 106 -15.28 -4.85 -4.61
N GLY A 107 -16.59 -4.64 -4.55
CA GLY A 107 -17.39 -4.81 -3.34
C GLY A 107 -17.50 -3.57 -2.46
N ASP A 108 -16.99 -2.42 -2.92
CA ASP A 108 -17.20 -1.08 -2.34
C ASP A 108 -16.83 -0.93 -0.86
N ARG A 109 -16.01 -1.84 -0.33
CA ARG A 109 -15.50 -1.81 1.06
C ARG A 109 -14.18 -1.07 1.21
N PHE A 110 -13.39 -1.02 0.14
CA PHE A 110 -12.07 -0.41 0.12
C PHE A 110 -11.90 0.43 -1.14
N ALA A 111 -11.08 1.48 -1.03
CA ALA A 111 -10.63 2.27 -2.17
C ALA A 111 -9.18 2.71 -1.94
N LEU A 112 -8.42 2.89 -3.03
CA LEU A 112 -7.15 3.60 -3.01
C LEU A 112 -7.43 5.08 -3.27
N PHE A 113 -6.92 5.95 -2.38
CA PHE A 113 -6.92 7.39 -2.59
C PHE A 113 -5.54 7.85 -3.04
N VAL A 114 -5.50 8.55 -4.17
CA VAL A 114 -4.28 9.17 -4.69
C VAL A 114 -4.40 10.68 -4.49
N LEU A 115 -3.52 11.26 -3.69
CA LEU A 115 -3.37 12.72 -3.60
C LEU A 115 -2.14 13.11 -4.43
N LEU A 116 -2.38 13.86 -5.49
CA LEU A 116 -1.35 14.34 -6.40
C LEU A 116 -1.19 15.86 -6.22
N PRO A 117 -0.03 16.35 -5.76
CA PRO A 117 0.25 17.78 -5.74
C PRO A 117 0.12 18.41 -7.13
N ASP A 118 -0.28 19.67 -7.17
CA ASP A 118 -0.33 20.46 -8.39
C ASP A 118 1.09 20.63 -8.96
N GLU A 119 1.17 20.94 -10.25
CA GLU A 119 2.45 21.11 -10.94
C GLU A 119 3.33 22.17 -10.25
N GLY A 120 4.59 21.83 -9.99
CA GLY A 120 5.54 22.70 -9.31
C GLY A 120 5.45 22.68 -7.78
N VAL A 121 4.44 22.01 -7.19
CA VAL A 121 4.35 21.80 -5.74
C VAL A 121 5.16 20.56 -5.35
N ALA A 122 6.11 20.72 -4.44
CA ALA A 122 6.90 19.60 -3.93
C ALA A 122 6.02 18.67 -3.06
N LEU A 123 6.20 17.36 -3.19
CA LEU A 123 5.47 16.38 -2.38
C LEU A 123 5.65 16.62 -0.87
N SER A 124 6.85 17.04 -0.43
CA SER A 124 7.14 17.35 0.96
C SER A 124 6.28 18.49 1.54
N ALA A 125 5.83 19.43 0.71
CA ALA A 125 4.92 20.48 1.14
C ALA A 125 3.55 19.89 1.52
N LEU A 126 3.04 18.96 0.70
CA LEU A 126 1.81 18.22 1.00
C LEU A 126 1.95 17.34 2.24
N GLU A 127 3.07 16.61 2.38
CA GLU A 127 3.37 15.78 3.55
C GLU A 127 3.40 16.58 4.86
N SER A 128 3.86 17.83 4.82
CA SER A 128 3.95 18.69 6.01
C SER A 128 2.59 19.16 6.55
N VAL A 129 1.55 19.16 5.70
CA VAL A 129 0.21 19.66 6.03
C VAL A 129 -0.85 18.56 6.12
N ILE A 130 -0.49 17.33 5.73
CA ILE A 130 -1.43 16.21 5.77
C ILE A 130 -1.71 15.79 7.21
N THR A 131 -2.98 15.80 7.58
CA THR A 131 -3.46 15.40 8.91
C THR A 131 -4.66 14.48 8.77
N ALA A 132 -5.03 13.78 9.85
CA ALA A 132 -6.25 12.97 9.87
C ALA A 132 -7.49 13.79 9.50
N SER A 133 -7.56 15.06 9.91
CA SER A 133 -8.67 15.95 9.54
C SER A 133 -8.70 16.24 8.04
N VAL A 134 -7.54 16.49 7.44
CA VAL A 134 -7.40 16.75 6.00
C VAL A 134 -7.74 15.52 5.17
N LEU A 135 -7.33 14.33 5.64
CA LEU A 135 -7.73 13.07 5.01
C LEU A 135 -9.24 12.87 5.13
N ASN A 136 -9.82 13.07 6.32
CA ASN A 136 -11.25 12.87 6.53
C ASN A 136 -12.11 13.84 5.71
N SER A 137 -11.71 15.11 5.54
CA SER A 137 -12.42 16.03 4.64
C SER A 137 -12.35 15.54 3.20
N THR A 138 -11.18 15.05 2.75
CA THR A 138 -11.01 14.48 1.40
C THR A 138 -11.91 13.26 1.18
N LEU A 139 -12.03 12.37 2.18
CA LEU A 139 -12.89 11.18 2.15
C LEU A 139 -14.39 11.53 2.13
N ASN A 140 -14.81 12.47 2.97
CA ASN A 140 -16.23 12.83 3.09
C ASN A 140 -16.73 13.66 1.90
N MET A 141 -15.84 14.42 1.26
CA MET A 141 -16.19 15.22 0.08
C MET A 141 -16.23 14.41 -1.21
N THR A 142 -15.72 13.18 -1.20
CA THR A 142 -15.84 12.22 -2.32
C THR A 142 -17.03 11.28 -2.16
N ALA A 143 -17.59 11.12 -0.95
CA ALA A 143 -18.83 10.37 -0.75
C ALA A 143 -20.03 11.05 -1.47
N PRO A 144 -21.00 10.29 -2.01
CA PRO A 144 -22.19 10.90 -2.58
C PRO A 144 -23.02 11.51 -1.45
N GLU A 145 -23.62 12.69 -1.68
CA GLU A 145 -24.69 13.17 -0.80
C GLU A 145 -25.75 12.07 -0.67
N SER A 146 -26.07 11.69 0.56
CA SER A 146 -27.22 10.84 0.82
C SER A 146 -28.46 11.62 0.38
N LYS A 147 -29.21 11.04 -0.56
CA LYS A 147 -30.57 11.51 -0.87
C LYS A 147 -31.53 11.15 0.26
#